data_AF-A0A7W8YA50-F1
#
_entry.id   AF-A0A7W8YA50-F1
#
_cell.length_a   1.000
_cell.length_b   1.000
_cell.length_c   1.000
_cell.angle_alpha   90.00
_cell.angle_beta   90.00
_cell.angle_gamma   90.00
#
_symmetry.space_group_name_H-M   'P 1'
#
loop_
_entity.id
_entity.type
_entity.pdbx_description
1 polymer ?
#
loop_
_entity_poly.entity_id
_entity_poly.type
_entity_poly.pdbx_seq_one_letter_code
_entity_poly.pdbx_strand_id
1 'polypeptide(L)'
;MRIASTTVGTTTSPSLPQRPLLIVTFFAGLWIALGEVDRLITMVPAGVFSVSFNAASSFRLSLSTPSETASPWANFPALEPIAHPFVWAYFWLDLLFILTYVLALVLAARFVRALTPGSPRFTLLTRPRWQFAIAAGAMDLVENIALVLLVFSDPTIPAPHAFIIIASLSTTLKWILILLALLPSLLGLLGTREGKKWMSPRAKALLAHRYSLLAFLPIAGMGLIPASGVLEQLPDVQRSWFDFTQGTGDYVGLQHAGAAVITLLMVILGVFIMGRIVTDLIVRRSVSTEVRREPTPLWQWLYAPLIVGGLALLVLASGRGDVRFLSLAAFLLMPLGIAGLSRVLRGRLGFRPENGPDPRRYTADEARLVWIVGGHAGVGYRRRRFPDSHSIPRSVYDARPRLPFPGDDSRSWIRFGRCRVALRPACTRKGLRTGPHHGAD
;
A
#
# COMPACT_ATOMS: atom_id res chain seq x y z
N MET A 1 31.95 8.29 49.22
CA MET A 1 30.60 7.83 48.83
C MET A 1 30.02 8.85 47.86
N ARG A 2 30.15 8.63 46.54
CA ARG A 2 29.61 9.54 45.50
C ARG A 2 28.25 9.02 45.06
N ILE A 3 27.21 9.79 45.32
CA ILE A 3 25.85 9.51 44.85
C ILE A 3 25.85 9.76 43.33
N ALA A 4 25.71 8.69 42.55
CA ALA A 4 25.57 8.77 41.11
C ALA A 4 24.21 9.39 40.79
N SER A 5 24.21 10.66 40.38
CA SER A 5 23.04 11.32 39.81
C SER A 5 22.62 10.59 38.54
N THR A 6 21.56 9.80 38.64
CA THR A 6 20.94 9.14 37.50
C THR A 6 20.27 10.24 36.68
N THR A 7 20.92 10.65 35.58
CA THR A 7 20.32 11.54 34.60
C THR A 7 19.07 10.85 34.04
N VAL A 8 17.91 11.34 34.47
CA VAL A 8 16.62 10.97 33.91
C VAL A 8 16.66 11.37 32.43
N GLY A 9 16.92 10.39 31.57
CA GLY A 9 16.88 10.58 30.13
C GLY A 9 15.52 11.15 29.77
N THR A 10 15.51 12.37 29.22
CA THR A 10 14.32 12.98 28.65
C THR A 10 13.83 12.05 27.57
N THR A 11 12.80 11.26 27.89
CA THR A 11 12.06 10.44 26.93
C THR A 11 11.42 11.42 25.95
N THR A 12 12.13 11.71 24.87
CA THR A 12 11.61 12.47 23.74
C THR A 12 10.39 11.69 23.27
N SER A 13 9.20 12.22 23.58
CA SER A 13 7.96 11.61 23.14
C SER A 13 8.09 11.44 21.63
N PRO A 14 7.88 10.22 21.11
CA PRO A 14 8.10 9.93 19.72
C PRO A 14 7.15 10.75 18.86
N SER A 15 7.60 11.92 18.41
CA SER A 15 6.86 12.73 17.45
C SER A 15 6.85 11.96 16.14
N LEU A 16 5.66 11.75 15.60
CA LEU A 16 5.49 11.24 14.25
C LEU A 16 6.37 12.06 13.29
N PRO A 17 6.90 11.44 12.22
CA PRO A 17 7.56 12.21 11.17
C PRO A 17 6.52 13.12 10.51
N GLN A 18 6.35 14.31 11.08
CA GLN A 18 5.32 15.27 10.67
C GLN A 18 5.55 15.71 9.23
N ARG A 19 6.82 15.91 8.83
CA ARG A 19 7.15 16.44 7.49
C ARG A 19 6.75 15.49 6.35
N PRO A 20 7.15 14.20 6.32
CA PRO A 20 6.71 13.29 5.26
C PRO A 20 5.20 13.10 5.23
N LEU A 21 4.54 13.02 6.39
CA LEU A 21 3.09 12.87 6.47
C LEU A 21 2.38 14.10 5.90
N LEU A 22 2.86 15.31 6.23
CA LEU A 22 2.35 16.55 5.68
C LEU A 22 2.54 16.62 4.16
N ILE A 23 3.74 16.27 3.65
CA ILE A 23 4.00 16.27 2.20
C ILE A 23 3.07 15.29 1.47
N VAL A 24 2.91 14.07 1.99
CA VAL A 24 2.02 13.06 1.37
C VAL A 24 0.56 13.48 1.44
N THR A 25 0.12 14.04 2.56
CA THR A 25 -1.27 14.52 2.74
C THR A 25 -1.55 15.71 1.81
N PHE A 26 -0.62 16.65 1.72
CA PHE A 26 -0.72 17.80 0.84
C PHE A 26 -0.72 17.38 -0.63
N PHE A 27 0.17 16.46 -1.03
CA PHE A 27 0.20 15.86 -2.36
C PHE A 27 -1.12 15.17 -2.71
N ALA A 28 -1.67 14.36 -1.81
CA ALA A 28 -2.95 13.69 -2.02
C ALA A 28 -4.12 14.67 -2.11
N GLY A 29 -4.14 15.72 -1.28
CA GLY A 29 -5.13 16.78 -1.33
C GLY A 29 -5.11 17.55 -2.65
N LEU A 30 -3.91 17.91 -3.13
CA LEU A 30 -3.74 18.54 -4.44
C LEU A 30 -4.18 17.64 -5.60
N TRP A 31 -3.83 16.35 -5.56
CA TRP A 31 -4.27 15.38 -6.56
C TRP A 31 -5.80 15.28 -6.64
N ILE A 32 -6.47 15.21 -5.48
CA ILE A 32 -7.95 15.20 -5.41
C ILE A 32 -8.52 16.51 -5.95
N ALA A 33 -7.96 17.65 -5.55
CA ALA A 33 -8.42 18.96 -6.02
C ALA A 33 -8.27 19.11 -7.54
N LEU A 34 -7.16 18.66 -8.13
CA LEU A 34 -6.96 18.62 -9.58
C LEU A 34 -8.01 17.74 -10.27
N GLY A 35 -8.31 16.56 -9.70
CA GLY A 35 -9.35 15.68 -10.21
C GLY A 35 -10.74 16.34 -10.20
N GLU A 36 -11.10 17.04 -9.12
CA GLU A 36 -12.38 17.75 -9.04
C GLU A 36 -12.47 18.94 -9.98
N VAL A 37 -11.40 19.73 -10.11
CA VAL A 37 -11.36 20.86 -11.04
C VAL A 37 -11.45 20.36 -12.48
N ASP A 38 -10.69 19.33 -12.85
CA ASP A 38 -10.78 18.66 -14.16
C ASP A 38 -12.20 18.16 -14.45
N ARG A 39 -12.88 17.58 -13.45
CA ARG A 39 -14.30 17.18 -13.56
C ARG A 39 -15.24 18.36 -13.81
N LEU A 40 -14.95 19.55 -13.28
CA LEU A 40 -15.73 20.75 -13.59
C LEU A 40 -15.46 21.24 -15.02
N ILE A 41 -14.23 21.11 -15.52
CA ILE A 41 -13.88 21.42 -16.91
C ILE A 41 -14.57 20.47 -17.89
N THR A 42 -14.62 19.17 -17.59
CA THR A 42 -15.30 18.19 -18.45
C THR A 42 -16.81 18.41 -18.55
N MET A 43 -17.42 19.12 -17.60
CA MET A 43 -18.84 19.51 -17.65
C MET A 43 -19.11 20.70 -18.58
N VAL A 44 -18.07 21.45 -18.98
CA VAL A 44 -18.22 22.55 -19.92
C VAL A 44 -18.07 22.00 -21.35
N PRO A 45 -19.01 22.29 -22.27
CA PRO A 45 -18.89 21.86 -23.65
C PRO A 45 -17.61 22.38 -24.32
N ALA A 46 -17.00 21.55 -25.17
CA ALA A 46 -15.94 21.96 -26.08
C ALA A 46 -16.29 21.51 -27.51
N GLY A 47 -17.28 22.19 -28.10
CA GLY A 47 -17.91 21.77 -29.34
C GLY A 47 -18.70 20.46 -29.18
N VAL A 48 -18.30 19.40 -29.89
CA VAL A 48 -18.98 18.09 -29.88
C VAL A 48 -18.39 17.15 -28.80
N PHE A 49 -17.28 17.53 -28.18
CA PHE A 49 -16.53 16.68 -27.25
C PHE A 49 -16.42 17.30 -25.86
N SER A 50 -16.25 16.44 -24.85
CA SER A 50 -15.77 16.84 -23.52
C SER A 50 -14.25 16.73 -23.48
N VAL A 51 -13.57 17.66 -22.81
CA VAL A 51 -12.10 17.63 -22.68
C VAL A 51 -11.69 17.43 -21.22
N SER A 52 -10.69 16.57 -20.98
CA SER A 52 -10.08 16.34 -19.68
C SER A 52 -8.58 16.56 -19.76
N PHE A 53 -8.06 17.43 -18.90
CA PHE A 53 -6.63 17.66 -18.70
C PHE A 53 -5.94 16.42 -18.15
N ASN A 54 -6.58 15.69 -17.22
CA ASN A 54 -6.03 14.45 -16.67
C ASN A 54 -5.92 13.36 -17.75
N ALA A 55 -6.89 13.30 -18.65
CA ALA A 55 -6.81 12.40 -19.80
C ALA A 55 -5.65 12.82 -20.72
N ALA A 56 -5.57 14.09 -21.09
CA ALA A 56 -4.57 14.66 -22.01
C ALA A 56 -3.12 14.55 -21.50
N SER A 57 -2.92 14.69 -20.18
CA SER A 57 -1.63 14.57 -19.50
C SER A 57 -1.28 13.14 -19.07
N SER A 58 -2.14 12.16 -19.36
CA SER A 58 -1.95 10.78 -18.90
C SER A 58 -0.80 10.07 -19.62
N PHE A 59 -0.14 9.15 -18.92
CA PHE A 59 0.89 8.27 -19.51
C PHE A 59 0.38 7.39 -20.66
N ARG A 60 -0.95 7.21 -20.78
CA ARG A 60 -1.56 6.27 -21.74
C ARG A 60 -1.62 6.81 -23.15
N LEU A 61 -1.55 8.13 -23.32
CA LEU A 61 -1.52 8.73 -24.64
C LEU A 61 -0.12 8.52 -25.22
N SER A 62 0.01 7.49 -26.04
CA SER A 62 1.09 7.38 -27.02
C SER A 62 1.20 8.72 -27.78
N LEU A 63 2.43 9.16 -28.09
CA LEU A 63 2.71 10.29 -28.99
C LEU A 63 1.72 10.27 -30.15
N SER A 64 0.64 11.05 -30.02
CA SER A 64 -0.39 11.08 -31.05
C SER A 64 0.25 11.82 -32.22
N THR A 65 0.19 11.26 -33.41
CA THR A 65 0.68 11.99 -34.57
C THR A 65 -0.18 13.26 -34.69
N PRO A 66 0.42 14.45 -34.90
CA PRO A 66 -0.28 15.74 -34.83
C PRO A 66 -1.43 15.91 -35.84
N SER A 67 -1.58 14.98 -36.77
CA SER A 67 -2.68 14.90 -37.74
C SER A 67 -3.93 14.19 -37.23
N GLU A 68 -3.89 13.51 -36.08
CA GLU A 68 -5.04 12.79 -35.57
C GLU A 68 -5.97 13.74 -34.82
N THR A 69 -7.19 13.90 -35.35
CA THR A 69 -8.35 14.49 -34.65
C THR A 69 -8.66 13.81 -33.30
N ALA A 70 -8.00 12.69 -33.01
CA ALA A 70 -8.08 11.97 -31.75
C ALA A 70 -7.16 12.53 -30.64
N SER A 71 -6.28 13.51 -30.92
CA SER A 71 -5.47 14.11 -29.87
C SER A 71 -6.35 14.90 -28.90
N PRO A 72 -6.37 14.57 -27.60
CA PRO A 72 -7.20 15.30 -26.62
C PRO A 72 -6.79 16.76 -26.48
N TRP A 73 -5.53 17.09 -26.82
CA TRP A 73 -5.02 18.45 -26.83
C TRP A 73 -5.64 19.34 -27.93
N ALA A 74 -6.14 18.75 -29.01
CA ALA A 74 -6.71 19.50 -30.15
C ALA A 74 -8.09 20.09 -29.83
N ASN A 75 -8.76 19.61 -28.79
CA ASN A 75 -10.12 20.04 -28.43
C ASN A 75 -10.14 21.22 -27.44
N PHE A 76 -9.04 21.55 -26.78
CA PHE A 76 -8.97 22.66 -25.81
C PHE A 76 -9.28 24.06 -26.38
N PRO A 77 -8.90 24.41 -27.62
CA PRO A 77 -9.27 25.70 -28.22
C PRO A 77 -10.79 25.85 -28.42
N ALA A 78 -11.54 24.75 -28.47
CA ALA A 78 -12.99 24.77 -28.61
C ALA A 78 -13.72 24.89 -27.26
N LEU A 79 -12.99 24.97 -26.15
CA LEU A 79 -13.55 25.06 -24.80
C LEU A 79 -14.24 26.42 -24.61
N GLU A 80 -15.47 26.40 -24.11
CA GLU A 80 -16.23 27.64 -23.92
C GLU A 80 -15.58 28.58 -22.88
N PRO A 81 -15.70 29.91 -23.03
CA PRO A 81 -15.09 30.87 -22.10
C PRO A 81 -15.52 30.74 -20.64
N ILE A 82 -16.68 30.12 -20.37
CA ILE A 82 -17.15 29.83 -19.01
C ILE A 82 -16.21 28.85 -18.26
N ALA A 83 -15.41 28.06 -18.98
CA ALA A 83 -14.41 27.18 -18.36
C ALA A 83 -13.13 27.90 -17.92
N HIS A 84 -12.84 29.10 -18.43
CA HIS A 84 -11.56 29.80 -18.20
C HIS A 84 -11.17 29.92 -16.71
N PRO A 85 -12.09 30.24 -15.76
CA PRO A 85 -11.75 30.29 -14.34
C PRO A 85 -11.31 28.93 -13.79
N PHE A 86 -11.92 27.83 -14.25
CA PHE A 86 -11.54 26.48 -13.85
C PHE A 86 -10.18 26.09 -14.43
N VAL A 87 -9.88 26.50 -15.67
CA VAL A 87 -8.54 26.31 -16.27
C VAL A 87 -7.47 27.05 -15.47
N TRP A 88 -7.72 28.29 -15.04
CA TRP A 88 -6.81 29.00 -14.14
C TRP A 88 -6.64 28.32 -12.78
N ALA A 89 -7.74 27.85 -12.18
CA ALA A 89 -7.70 27.11 -10.93
C ALA A 89 -6.86 25.82 -11.07
N TYR A 90 -7.05 25.09 -12.16
CA TYR A 90 -6.29 23.90 -12.50
C TYR A 90 -4.79 24.23 -12.61
N PHE A 91 -4.44 25.26 -13.40
CA PHE A 91 -3.06 25.70 -13.58
C PHE A 91 -2.37 26.00 -12.24
N TRP A 92 -3.00 26.77 -11.34
CA TRP A 92 -2.40 27.10 -10.04
C TRP A 92 -2.27 25.89 -9.12
N LEU A 93 -3.28 25.01 -9.08
CA LEU A 93 -3.22 23.77 -8.32
C LEU A 93 -2.12 22.86 -8.85
N ASP A 94 -1.94 22.81 -10.17
CA ASP A 94 -0.93 21.96 -10.79
C ASP A 94 0.48 22.51 -10.58
N LEU A 95 0.68 23.84 -10.57
CA LEU A 95 1.94 24.44 -10.13
C LEU A 95 2.31 24.03 -8.70
N LEU A 96 1.34 24.05 -7.77
CA LEU A 96 1.56 23.58 -6.39
C LEU A 96 1.87 22.08 -6.34
N PHE A 97 1.19 21.30 -7.19
CA PHE A 97 1.41 19.86 -7.33
C PHE A 97 2.83 19.58 -7.84
N ILE A 98 3.27 20.28 -8.89
CA ILE A 98 4.62 20.25 -9.46
C ILE A 98 5.67 20.50 -8.37
N LEU A 99 5.53 21.62 -7.65
CA LEU A 99 6.47 21.96 -6.59
C LEU A 99 6.54 20.86 -5.52
N THR A 100 5.39 20.32 -5.12
CA THR A 100 5.29 19.30 -4.08
C THR A 100 5.91 17.97 -4.51
N TYR A 101 5.58 17.47 -5.71
CA TYR A 101 6.09 16.19 -6.18
C TYR A 101 7.56 16.26 -6.54
N VAL A 102 8.03 17.35 -7.16
CA VAL A 102 9.45 17.56 -7.46
C VAL A 102 10.25 17.57 -6.18
N LEU A 103 9.79 18.30 -5.15
CA LEU A 103 10.43 18.31 -3.84
C LEU A 103 10.46 16.90 -3.22
N ALA A 104 9.34 16.18 -3.25
CA ALA A 104 9.26 14.81 -2.73
C ALA A 104 10.23 13.85 -3.44
N LEU A 105 10.30 13.89 -4.77
CA LEU A 105 11.20 13.06 -5.57
C LEU A 105 12.67 13.42 -5.35
N VAL A 106 13.00 14.72 -5.26
CA VAL A 106 14.37 15.18 -4.96
C VAL A 106 14.81 14.70 -3.57
N LEU A 107 13.95 14.86 -2.56
CA LEU A 107 14.24 14.40 -1.21
C LEU A 107 14.38 12.88 -1.14
N ALA A 108 13.49 12.13 -1.82
CA ALA A 108 13.57 10.68 -1.91
C ALA A 108 14.87 10.23 -2.60
N ALA A 109 15.21 10.80 -3.75
CA ALA A 109 16.44 10.49 -4.49
C ALA A 109 17.70 10.77 -3.66
N ARG A 110 17.75 11.92 -2.96
CA ARG A 110 18.85 12.28 -2.05
C ARG A 110 18.95 11.32 -0.87
N PHE A 111 17.82 10.98 -0.27
CA PHE A 111 17.75 10.02 0.83
C PHE A 111 18.26 8.64 0.42
N VAL A 112 17.77 8.09 -0.69
CA VAL A 112 18.21 6.79 -1.20
C VAL A 112 19.70 6.82 -1.55
N ARG A 113 20.18 7.89 -2.19
CA ARG A 113 21.61 8.06 -2.49
C ARG A 113 22.48 8.03 -1.24
N ALA A 114 22.04 8.67 -0.16
CA ALA A 114 22.75 8.67 1.12
C ALA A 114 22.73 7.28 1.79
N LEU A 115 21.63 6.53 1.62
CA LEU A 115 21.48 5.19 2.17
C LEU A 115 22.32 4.14 1.42
N THR A 116 22.64 4.38 0.14
CA THR A 116 23.31 3.40 -0.73
C THR A 116 24.60 3.95 -1.36
N PRO A 117 25.65 4.28 -0.57
CA PRO A 117 26.82 5.02 -1.06
C PRO A 117 27.76 4.27 -2.03
N GLY A 118 27.57 2.98 -2.31
CA GLY A 118 28.52 2.24 -3.13
C GLY A 118 28.08 0.86 -3.61
N SER A 119 27.07 0.77 -4.48
CA SER A 119 26.82 -0.48 -5.22
C SER A 119 27.57 -0.45 -6.57
N PRO A 120 28.75 -1.08 -6.72
CA PRO A 120 29.61 -0.90 -7.90
C PRO A 120 29.08 -1.56 -9.17
N ARG A 121 28.18 -2.54 -9.08
CA ARG A 121 27.83 -3.40 -10.23
C ARG A 121 26.81 -2.81 -11.22
N PHE A 122 26.05 -1.77 -10.84
CA PHE A 122 25.04 -1.15 -11.71
C PHE A 122 24.84 0.35 -11.44
N THR A 123 25.93 1.10 -11.24
CA THR A 123 25.91 2.50 -10.80
C THR A 123 25.01 3.41 -11.66
N LEU A 124 24.87 3.13 -12.96
CA LEU A 124 23.99 3.91 -13.83
C LEU A 124 22.49 3.71 -13.48
N LEU A 125 22.09 2.46 -13.25
CA LEU A 125 20.69 2.06 -13.02
C LEU A 125 20.25 2.21 -11.56
N THR A 126 21.19 2.11 -10.60
CA THR A 126 20.85 2.13 -9.16
C THR A 126 21.15 3.46 -8.46
N ARG A 127 21.84 4.39 -9.12
CA ARG A 127 22.16 5.70 -8.52
C ARG A 127 21.06 6.70 -8.85
N PRO A 128 20.21 7.08 -7.89
CA PRO A 128 19.14 8.03 -8.14
C PRO A 128 19.72 9.41 -8.48
N ARG A 129 19.14 10.01 -9.52
CA ARG A 129 19.52 11.32 -10.06
C ARG A 129 18.36 12.29 -9.85
N TRP A 130 18.47 13.10 -8.81
CA TRP A 130 17.46 14.10 -8.47
C TRP A 130 17.25 15.16 -9.57
N GLN A 131 18.22 15.32 -10.48
CA GLN A 131 18.10 16.23 -11.62
C GLN A 131 16.94 15.83 -12.56
N PHE A 132 16.65 14.53 -12.70
CA PHE A 132 15.52 14.08 -13.51
C PHE A 132 14.16 14.52 -12.93
N ALA A 133 14.04 14.61 -11.60
CA ALA A 133 12.83 15.14 -10.98
C ALA A 133 12.64 16.64 -11.29
N ILE A 134 13.71 17.43 -11.28
CA ILE A 134 13.64 18.86 -11.65
C ILE A 134 13.31 19.02 -13.13
N ALA A 135 13.95 18.24 -14.00
CA ALA A 135 13.66 18.26 -15.43
C ALA A 135 12.20 17.84 -15.70
N ALA A 136 11.67 16.85 -14.97
CA ALA A 136 10.26 16.48 -15.07
C ALA A 136 9.34 17.65 -14.71
N GLY A 137 9.60 18.36 -13.61
CA GLY A 137 8.84 19.56 -13.23
C GLY A 137 8.94 20.69 -14.25
N ALA A 138 10.09 20.84 -14.91
CA ALA A 138 10.24 21.82 -15.99
C ALA A 138 9.40 21.43 -17.23
N MET A 139 9.36 20.15 -17.60
CA MET A 139 8.48 19.68 -18.69
C MET A 139 6.99 19.85 -18.34
N ASP A 140 6.62 19.60 -17.08
CA ASP A 140 5.25 19.81 -16.60
C ASP A 140 4.84 21.29 -16.64
N LEU A 141 5.77 22.19 -16.31
CA LEU A 141 5.55 23.63 -16.45
C LEU A 141 5.36 24.04 -17.93
N VAL A 142 6.15 23.47 -18.85
CA VAL A 142 6.00 23.73 -20.30
C VAL A 142 4.65 23.22 -20.80
N GLU A 143 4.22 22.04 -20.36
CA GLU A 143 2.90 21.47 -20.65
C GLU A 143 1.77 22.40 -20.17
N ASN A 144 1.85 22.90 -18.93
CA ASN A 144 0.88 23.85 -18.38
C ASN A 144 0.85 25.19 -19.11
N ILE A 145 2.00 25.70 -19.55
CA ILE A 145 2.04 26.93 -20.34
C ILE A 145 1.41 26.69 -21.72
N ALA A 146 1.76 25.58 -22.39
CA ALA A 146 1.17 25.22 -23.67
C ALA A 146 -0.35 25.04 -23.55
N LEU A 147 -0.81 24.50 -22.42
CA LEU A 147 -2.22 24.34 -22.12
C LEU A 147 -2.96 25.68 -22.07
N VAL A 148 -2.45 26.62 -21.27
CA VAL A 148 -3.03 27.97 -21.15
C VAL A 148 -3.03 28.64 -22.54
N LEU A 149 -1.93 28.55 -23.28
CA LEU A 149 -1.86 29.11 -24.63
C LEU A 149 -2.88 28.49 -25.60
N LEU A 150 -3.16 27.20 -25.49
CA LEU A 150 -4.19 26.52 -26.30
C LEU A 150 -5.60 26.97 -25.93
N VAL A 151 -5.94 27.00 -24.64
CA VAL A 151 -7.29 27.38 -24.17
C VAL A 151 -7.59 28.84 -24.48
N PHE A 152 -6.62 29.74 -24.30
CA PHE A 152 -6.82 31.18 -24.53
C PHE A 152 -6.47 31.63 -25.97
N SER A 153 -6.24 30.69 -26.88
CA SER A 153 -6.08 31.02 -28.30
C SER A 153 -7.43 31.37 -28.93
N ASP A 154 -7.40 32.23 -29.97
CA ASP A 154 -8.62 32.58 -30.70
C ASP A 154 -9.19 31.32 -31.37
N PRO A 155 -10.44 30.91 -31.06
CA PRO A 155 -11.05 29.69 -31.60
C PRO A 155 -11.25 29.74 -33.12
N THR A 156 -11.23 30.94 -33.72
CA THR A 156 -11.34 31.13 -35.18
C THR A 156 -10.03 30.84 -35.91
N ILE A 157 -8.91 30.85 -35.18
CA ILE A 157 -7.58 30.54 -35.70
C ILE A 157 -7.31 29.07 -35.38
N PRO A 158 -7.06 28.20 -36.38
CA PRO A 158 -6.70 26.82 -36.09
C PRO A 158 -5.51 26.81 -35.15
N ALA A 159 -5.68 26.16 -34.01
CA ALA A 159 -4.68 26.19 -32.95
C ALA A 159 -3.31 25.81 -33.53
N PRO A 160 -2.25 26.58 -33.24
CA PRO A 160 -0.94 26.29 -33.79
C PRO A 160 -0.56 24.85 -33.45
N HIS A 161 -0.44 23.99 -34.46
CA HIS A 161 -0.04 22.58 -34.27
C HIS A 161 1.23 22.46 -33.40
N ALA A 162 2.08 23.49 -33.42
CA ALA A 162 3.22 23.65 -32.54
C ALA A 162 2.88 23.48 -31.05
N PHE A 163 1.82 24.11 -30.53
CA PHE A 163 1.46 24.01 -29.11
C PHE A 163 0.96 22.62 -28.72
N ILE A 164 0.18 21.97 -29.60
CA ILE A 164 -0.26 20.58 -29.41
C ILE A 164 0.94 19.63 -29.35
N ILE A 165 1.90 19.81 -30.27
CA ILE A 165 3.13 19.02 -30.32
C ILE A 165 3.97 19.28 -29.06
N ILE A 166 4.14 20.53 -28.65
CA ILE A 166 4.89 20.91 -27.45
C ILE A 166 4.26 20.28 -26.20
N ALA A 167 2.93 20.39 -26.03
CA ALA A 167 2.22 19.79 -24.89
C ALA A 167 2.39 18.26 -24.87
N SER A 168 2.20 17.60 -26.02
CA SER A 168 2.31 16.13 -26.14
C SER A 168 3.73 15.62 -25.86
N LEU A 169 4.75 16.30 -26.42
CA LEU A 169 6.15 15.97 -26.17
C LEU A 169 6.53 16.22 -24.71
N SER A 170 6.09 17.33 -24.13
CA SER A 170 6.37 17.68 -22.74
C SER A 170 5.74 16.66 -21.79
N THR A 171 4.50 16.26 -22.03
CA THR A 171 3.80 15.18 -21.29
C THR A 171 4.61 13.89 -21.34
N THR A 172 5.04 13.48 -22.54
CA THR A 172 5.82 12.23 -22.72
C THR A 172 7.15 12.30 -21.99
N LEU A 173 7.91 13.39 -22.18
CA LEU A 173 9.21 13.60 -21.57
C LEU A 173 9.10 13.67 -20.04
N LYS A 174 8.08 14.35 -19.50
CA LYS A 174 7.76 14.40 -18.07
C LYS A 174 7.66 13.00 -17.49
N TRP A 175 6.83 12.12 -18.07
CA TRP A 175 6.65 10.77 -17.56
C TRP A 175 7.93 9.92 -17.65
N ILE A 176 8.68 10.03 -18.75
CA ILE A 176 9.99 9.37 -18.88
C ILE A 176 10.94 9.84 -17.78
N LEU A 177 11.00 11.15 -17.52
CA LEU A 177 11.87 11.73 -16.50
C LEU A 177 11.44 11.34 -15.08
N ILE A 178 10.13 11.28 -14.80
CA ILE A 178 9.59 10.75 -13.54
C ILE A 178 10.02 9.29 -13.36
N LEU A 179 9.90 8.46 -14.40
CA LEU A 179 10.34 7.07 -14.36
C LEU A 179 11.85 6.96 -14.13
N LEU A 180 12.66 7.78 -14.80
CA LEU A 180 14.11 7.86 -14.61
C LEU A 180 14.51 8.37 -13.22
N ALA A 181 13.67 9.14 -12.54
CA ALA A 181 13.89 9.54 -11.15
C ALA A 181 13.48 8.44 -10.15
N LEU A 182 12.33 7.79 -10.39
CA LEU A 182 11.74 6.79 -9.50
C LEU A 182 12.43 5.43 -9.59
N LEU A 183 12.68 4.92 -10.79
CA LEU A 183 13.15 3.56 -11.00
C LEU A 183 14.53 3.33 -10.36
N PRO A 184 15.53 4.21 -10.52
CA PRO A 184 16.81 4.04 -9.80
C PRO A 184 16.67 4.17 -8.28
N SER A 185 15.75 5.00 -7.80
CA SER A 185 15.47 5.11 -6.36
C SER A 185 14.89 3.80 -5.81
N LEU A 186 13.96 3.19 -6.55
CA LEU A 186 13.36 1.91 -6.21
C LEU A 186 14.36 0.76 -6.30
N LEU A 187 15.15 0.71 -7.38
CA LEU A 187 16.22 -0.28 -7.57
C LEU A 187 17.33 -0.11 -6.53
N GLY A 188 17.65 1.11 -6.09
CA GLY A 188 18.58 1.36 -5.00
C GLY A 188 18.06 0.79 -3.67
N LEU A 189 16.79 1.03 -3.37
CA LEU A 189 16.13 0.52 -2.16
C LEU A 189 15.98 -1.00 -2.16
N LEU A 190 15.59 -1.60 -3.30
CA LEU A 190 15.32 -3.03 -3.41
C LEU A 190 16.55 -3.85 -3.79
N GLY A 191 17.53 -3.27 -4.48
CA GLY A 191 18.69 -3.98 -5.02
C GLY A 191 19.89 -4.01 -4.08
N THR A 192 19.98 -3.09 -3.11
CA THR A 192 21.15 -3.00 -2.20
C THR A 192 20.88 -3.61 -0.83
N ARG A 193 21.93 -4.05 -0.13
CA ARG A 193 21.81 -4.64 1.22
C ARG A 193 21.26 -3.64 2.24
N GLU A 194 21.76 -2.40 2.20
CA GLU A 194 21.33 -1.34 3.13
C GLU A 194 19.90 -0.86 2.81
N GLY A 195 19.56 -0.71 1.53
CA GLY A 195 18.18 -0.46 1.09
C GLY A 195 17.21 -1.53 1.58
N LYS A 196 17.55 -2.82 1.39
CA LYS A 196 16.75 -3.95 1.89
C LYS A 196 16.62 -3.95 3.41
N LYS A 197 17.70 -3.68 4.15
CA LYS A 197 17.67 -3.57 5.62
C LYS A 197 16.74 -2.44 6.08
N TRP A 198 16.75 -1.31 5.39
CA TRP A 198 15.85 -0.19 5.69
C TRP A 198 14.39 -0.48 5.30
N MET A 199 14.19 -1.12 4.15
CA MET A 199 12.85 -1.41 3.62
C MET A 199 12.17 -2.57 4.36
N SER A 200 12.91 -3.60 4.77
CA SER A 200 12.38 -4.82 5.37
C SER A 200 11.44 -4.57 6.57
N PRO A 201 11.82 -3.78 7.60
CA PRO A 201 10.92 -3.39 8.69
C PRO A 201 9.61 -2.74 8.23
N ARG A 202 9.69 -1.86 7.23
CA ARG A 202 8.55 -1.10 6.70
C ARG A 202 7.66 -1.96 5.82
N ALA A 203 8.25 -2.80 4.98
CA ALA A 203 7.55 -3.78 4.17
C ALA A 203 6.81 -4.79 5.05
N LYS A 204 7.44 -5.26 6.13
CA LYS A 204 6.77 -6.09 7.15
C LYS A 204 5.63 -5.36 7.83
N ALA A 205 5.78 -4.05 8.12
CA ALA A 205 4.72 -3.25 8.71
C ALA A 205 3.54 -3.05 7.74
N LEU A 206 3.80 -2.74 6.48
CA LEU A 206 2.79 -2.66 5.43
C LEU A 206 2.10 -4.02 5.21
N LEU A 207 2.87 -5.11 5.22
CA LEU A 207 2.35 -6.48 5.09
C LEU A 207 1.49 -6.90 6.29
N ALA A 208 1.76 -6.36 7.48
CA ALA A 208 0.88 -6.53 8.64
C ALA A 208 -0.47 -5.85 8.41
N HIS A 209 -0.45 -4.69 7.74
CA HIS A 209 -1.63 -3.93 7.32
C HIS A 209 -2.22 -4.37 5.97
N ARG A 210 -1.82 -5.53 5.44
CA ARG A 210 -2.26 -6.01 4.11
C ARG A 210 -3.77 -6.04 3.91
N TYR A 211 -4.56 -6.26 4.97
CA TYR A 211 -6.02 -6.27 4.89
C TYR A 211 -6.57 -4.86 4.64
N SER A 212 -6.08 -3.86 5.38
CA SER A 212 -6.39 -2.45 5.16
C SER A 212 -5.86 -1.98 3.81
N LEU A 213 -4.65 -2.43 3.43
CA LEU A 213 -4.04 -2.13 2.15
C LEU A 213 -4.87 -2.73 0.99
N LEU A 214 -5.37 -3.96 1.12
CA LEU A 214 -6.21 -4.62 0.12
C LEU A 214 -7.60 -3.99 0.01
N ALA A 215 -8.13 -3.37 1.08
CA ALA A 215 -9.35 -2.58 0.99
C ALA A 215 -9.09 -1.22 0.31
N PHE A 216 -7.93 -0.61 0.58
CA PHE A 216 -7.57 0.70 0.06
C PHE A 216 -7.06 0.64 -1.40
N LEU A 217 -6.29 -0.37 -1.77
CA LEU A 217 -5.66 -0.52 -3.09
C LEU A 217 -6.67 -0.50 -4.24
N PRO A 218 -7.81 -1.20 -4.18
CA PRO A 218 -8.84 -1.10 -5.22
C PRO A 218 -9.43 0.31 -5.29
N ILE A 219 -9.69 0.98 -4.17
CA ILE A 219 -10.22 2.34 -4.15
C ILE A 219 -9.20 3.32 -4.75
N ALA A 220 -7.95 3.26 -4.29
CA ALA A 220 -6.85 4.05 -4.82
C ALA A 220 -6.59 3.73 -6.30
N GLY A 221 -6.62 2.45 -6.67
CA GLY A 221 -6.46 1.99 -8.05
C GLY A 221 -7.58 2.47 -8.96
N MET A 222 -8.83 2.45 -8.49
CA MET A 222 -9.97 3.03 -9.20
C MET A 222 -9.82 4.55 -9.34
N GLY A 223 -9.22 5.24 -8.37
CA GLY A 223 -8.90 6.67 -8.49
C GLY A 223 -7.69 6.99 -9.38
N LEU A 224 -6.78 6.04 -9.60
CA LEU A 224 -5.62 6.18 -10.49
C LEU A 224 -5.94 5.82 -11.95
N ILE A 225 -7.00 5.04 -12.17
CA ILE A 225 -7.53 4.81 -13.50
C ILE A 225 -8.42 6.01 -13.80
N PRO A 226 -8.09 6.89 -14.77
CA PRO A 226 -9.04 7.87 -15.26
C PRO A 226 -10.25 7.08 -15.77
N ALA A 227 -11.29 7.03 -14.93
CA ALA A 227 -12.44 6.19 -15.12
C ALA A 227 -13.46 6.98 -15.93
N SER A 228 -13.13 7.22 -17.19
CA SER A 228 -14.16 7.52 -18.18
C SER A 228 -15.19 6.37 -18.11
N GLY A 229 -16.40 6.66 -17.68
CA GLY A 229 -17.45 5.66 -17.43
C GLY A 229 -17.79 5.38 -15.97
N VAL A 230 -16.96 4.66 -15.19
CA VAL A 230 -17.44 4.09 -13.91
C VAL A 230 -17.54 5.12 -12.78
N LEU A 231 -16.55 6.01 -12.63
CA LEU A 231 -16.61 7.07 -11.62
C LEU A 231 -17.38 8.30 -12.14
N GLU A 232 -17.43 8.51 -13.46
CA GLU A 232 -18.32 9.50 -14.07
C GLU A 232 -19.80 9.15 -13.86
N GLN A 233 -20.13 7.86 -13.77
CA GLN A 233 -21.48 7.40 -13.39
C GLN A 233 -21.79 7.58 -11.90
N LEU A 234 -20.80 7.81 -11.02
CA LEU A 234 -21.07 7.94 -9.59
C LEU A 234 -21.90 9.19 -9.27
N PRO A 235 -21.59 10.38 -9.83
CA PRO A 235 -22.48 11.54 -9.79
C PRO A 235 -23.86 11.29 -10.39
N ASP A 236 -23.97 10.50 -11.46
CA ASP A 236 -25.28 10.21 -12.07
C ASP A 236 -26.10 9.23 -11.23
N VAL A 237 -25.45 8.23 -10.62
CA VAL A 237 -26.05 7.37 -9.60
C VAL A 237 -26.47 8.21 -8.39
N GLN A 238 -25.64 9.16 -7.95
CA GLN A 238 -25.99 10.09 -6.87
C GLN A 238 -27.16 11.01 -7.25
N ARG A 239 -27.20 11.53 -8.48
CA ARG A 239 -28.31 12.35 -8.98
C ARG A 239 -29.60 11.55 -9.04
N SER A 240 -29.55 10.29 -9.52
CA SER A 240 -30.73 9.42 -9.54
C SER A 240 -31.28 9.11 -8.15
N TRP A 241 -30.48 9.23 -7.08
CA TRP A 241 -31.00 9.14 -5.71
C TRP A 241 -31.88 10.33 -5.30
N PHE A 242 -31.68 11.49 -5.94
CA PHE A 242 -32.44 12.72 -5.69
C PHE A 242 -33.37 13.08 -6.85
N ASP A 243 -33.52 12.18 -7.82
CA ASP A 243 -34.42 12.41 -8.94
C ASP A 243 -35.86 12.14 -8.51
N PHE A 244 -36.52 13.18 -8.03
CA PHE A 244 -37.92 13.16 -7.61
C PHE A 244 -38.90 13.33 -8.79
N THR A 245 -38.40 13.44 -10.03
CA THR A 245 -39.21 13.90 -11.18
C THR A 245 -40.16 12.86 -11.77
N GLN A 246 -40.09 11.58 -11.36
CA GLN A 246 -40.99 10.55 -11.90
C GLN A 246 -42.44 10.59 -11.38
N GLY A 247 -42.87 11.68 -10.70
CA GLY A 247 -44.29 11.97 -10.44
C GLY A 247 -45.02 11.00 -9.51
N THR A 248 -44.37 9.93 -9.04
CA THR A 248 -44.96 8.89 -8.18
C THR A 248 -44.87 9.21 -6.69
N GLY A 249 -44.23 10.31 -6.27
CA GLY A 249 -44.09 10.66 -4.85
C GLY A 249 -43.26 9.66 -4.03
N ASP A 250 -42.60 8.72 -4.70
CA ASP A 250 -41.91 7.61 -4.07
C ASP A 250 -40.48 8.00 -3.67
N TYR A 251 -40.19 7.97 -2.36
CA TYR A 251 -38.87 8.22 -1.79
C TYR A 251 -37.85 7.09 -2.04
N VAL A 252 -38.01 6.32 -3.12
CA VAL A 252 -37.22 5.12 -3.44
C VAL A 252 -35.75 5.47 -3.66
N GLY A 253 -35.45 6.60 -4.32
CA GLY A 253 -34.08 7.10 -4.50
C GLY A 253 -33.36 7.37 -3.18
N LEU A 254 -34.05 8.00 -2.22
CA LEU A 254 -33.51 8.25 -0.87
C LEU A 254 -33.32 6.95 -0.08
N GLN A 255 -34.20 5.97 -0.23
CA GLN A 255 -34.05 4.65 0.39
C GLN A 255 -32.80 3.93 -0.16
N HIS A 256 -32.56 4.00 -1.47
CA HIS A 256 -31.36 3.44 -2.09
C HIS A 256 -30.08 4.14 -1.61
N ALA A 257 -30.08 5.47 -1.52
CA ALA A 257 -28.97 6.23 -0.94
C ALA A 257 -28.71 5.83 0.51
N GLY A 258 -29.76 5.77 1.33
CA GLY A 258 -29.67 5.34 2.74
C GLY A 258 -29.09 3.93 2.87
N ALA A 259 -29.58 2.98 2.08
CA ALA A 259 -29.05 1.62 2.06
C ALA A 259 -27.58 1.57 1.62
N ALA A 260 -27.19 2.34 0.61
CA ALA A 260 -25.80 2.43 0.15
C ALA A 260 -24.88 3.00 1.23
N VAL A 261 -25.29 4.09 1.90
CA VAL A 261 -24.54 4.72 2.99
C VAL A 261 -24.38 3.77 4.17
N ILE A 262 -25.45 3.11 4.60
CA ILE A 262 -25.40 2.14 5.70
C ILE A 262 -24.48 0.98 5.35
N THR A 263 -24.61 0.43 4.14
CA THR A 263 -23.77 -0.68 3.66
C THR A 263 -22.30 -0.29 3.64
N LEU A 264 -21.99 0.88 3.07
CA LEU A 264 -20.63 1.43 3.03
C LEU A 264 -20.07 1.61 4.44
N LEU A 265 -20.86 2.17 5.36
CA LEU A 265 -20.47 2.35 6.76
C LEU A 265 -20.20 1.01 7.45
N MET A 266 -21.05 0.00 7.24
CA MET A 266 -20.85 -1.35 7.79
C MET A 266 -19.58 -2.01 7.26
N VAL A 267 -19.28 -1.83 5.97
CA VAL A 267 -18.05 -2.34 5.36
C VAL A 267 -16.82 -1.61 5.92
N ILE A 268 -16.85 -0.27 5.96
CA ILE A 268 -15.75 0.55 6.51
C ILE A 268 -15.49 0.20 7.97
N LEU A 269 -16.54 0.16 8.80
CA LEU A 269 -16.43 -0.16 10.21
C LEU A 269 -15.90 -1.59 10.42
N GLY A 270 -16.38 -2.54 9.64
CA GLY A 270 -15.90 -3.92 9.69
C GLY A 270 -14.43 -4.06 9.31
N VAL A 271 -14.00 -3.42 8.22
CA VAL A 271 -12.59 -3.39 7.81
C VAL A 271 -11.72 -2.70 8.85
N PHE A 272 -12.20 -1.58 9.41
CA PHE A 272 -11.48 -0.84 10.45
C PHE A 272 -11.32 -1.66 11.74
N ILE A 273 -12.40 -2.26 12.25
CA ILE A 273 -12.37 -3.14 13.43
C ILE A 273 -11.44 -4.32 13.16
N MET A 274 -11.51 -4.92 11.97
CA MET A 274 -10.63 -6.02 11.60
C MET A 274 -9.16 -5.62 11.61
N GLY A 275 -8.82 -4.48 11.00
CA GLY A 275 -7.47 -3.93 11.01
C GLY A 275 -6.98 -3.62 12.43
N ARG A 276 -7.87 -3.15 13.30
CA ARG A 276 -7.59 -2.87 14.72
C ARG A 276 -7.29 -4.15 15.50
N ILE A 277 -8.11 -5.18 15.35
CA ILE A 277 -7.92 -6.47 16.02
C ILE A 277 -6.58 -7.08 15.60
N VAL A 278 -6.25 -7.06 14.30
CA VAL A 278 -4.97 -7.56 13.80
C VAL A 278 -3.79 -6.76 14.37
N THR A 279 -3.90 -5.43 14.41
CA THR A 279 -2.87 -4.56 14.98
C THR A 279 -2.65 -4.84 16.47
N ASP A 280 -3.72 -4.95 17.26
CA ASP A 280 -3.65 -5.26 18.69
C ASP A 280 -3.02 -6.64 18.95
N LEU A 281 -3.40 -7.65 18.16
CA LEU A 281 -2.81 -8.99 18.26
C LEU A 281 -1.30 -8.98 17.97
N ILE A 282 -0.84 -8.20 16.98
CA ILE A 282 0.59 -8.07 16.67
C ILE A 282 1.33 -7.38 17.82
N VAL A 283 0.78 -6.31 18.38
CA VAL A 283 1.38 -5.59 19.50
C VAL A 283 1.47 -6.50 20.73
N ARG A 284 0.39 -7.20 21.09
CA ARG A 284 0.40 -8.15 22.22
C ARG A 284 1.43 -9.25 22.05
N ARG A 285 1.58 -9.80 20.83
CA ARG A 285 2.60 -10.82 20.51
C ARG A 285 4.02 -10.29 20.56
N SER A 286 4.24 -8.99 20.30
CA SER A 286 5.57 -8.38 20.37
C SER A 286 6.06 -8.19 21.81
N VAL A 287 5.14 -8.07 22.77
CA VAL A 287 5.45 -7.82 24.19
C VAL A 287 5.46 -9.10 25.03
N SER A 288 4.67 -10.11 24.67
CA SER A 288 4.55 -11.35 25.44
C SER A 288 5.39 -12.50 24.85
N THR A 289 6.20 -13.12 25.70
CA THR A 289 7.06 -14.27 25.37
C THR A 289 6.28 -15.58 25.14
N GLU A 290 5.04 -15.67 25.64
CA GLU A 290 4.26 -16.91 25.76
C GLU A 290 3.06 -17.01 24.79
N VAL A 291 2.82 -16.02 23.92
CA VAL A 291 1.60 -16.05 23.09
C VAL A 291 1.68 -17.18 22.06
N ARG A 292 0.80 -18.17 22.23
CA ARG A 292 0.56 -19.26 21.28
C ARG A 292 0.23 -18.69 19.90
N ARG A 293 0.85 -19.22 18.85
CA ARG A 293 0.62 -18.76 17.46
C ARG A 293 -0.73 -19.23 16.97
N GLU A 294 -1.76 -18.44 17.23
CA GLU A 294 -3.07 -18.68 16.61
C GLU A 294 -3.03 -18.22 15.15
N PRO A 295 -3.45 -19.08 14.20
CA PRO A 295 -3.54 -18.70 12.80
C PRO A 295 -4.57 -17.59 12.62
N THR A 296 -4.33 -16.65 11.70
CA THR A 296 -5.31 -15.62 11.38
C THR A 296 -6.63 -16.28 10.97
N PRO A 297 -7.76 -15.94 11.61
CA PRO A 297 -9.03 -16.61 11.35
C PRO A 297 -9.46 -16.32 9.90
N LEU A 298 -9.75 -17.36 9.12
CA LEU A 298 -10.18 -17.18 7.73
C LEU A 298 -11.61 -16.66 7.63
N TRP A 299 -12.43 -16.84 8.67
CA TRP A 299 -13.82 -16.35 8.71
C TRP A 299 -13.91 -14.83 8.54
N GLN A 300 -12.84 -14.11 8.87
CA GLN A 300 -12.69 -12.66 8.67
C GLN A 300 -12.94 -12.23 7.22
N TRP A 301 -12.57 -13.08 6.25
CA TRP A 301 -12.80 -12.85 4.83
C TRP A 301 -14.26 -13.04 4.41
N LEU A 302 -15.08 -13.68 5.24
CA LEU A 302 -16.51 -13.90 4.96
C LEU A 302 -17.36 -12.68 5.32
N TYR A 303 -16.82 -11.71 6.07
CA TYR A 303 -17.58 -10.54 6.53
C TYR A 303 -18.22 -9.76 5.38
N ALA A 304 -17.42 -9.31 4.40
CA ALA A 304 -17.95 -8.56 3.26
C ALA A 304 -18.87 -9.41 2.36
N PRO A 305 -18.54 -10.66 2.02
CA PRO A 305 -19.45 -11.56 1.30
C PRO A 305 -20.79 -11.78 1.99
N LEU A 306 -20.80 -11.96 3.31
CA LEU A 306 -22.04 -12.19 4.05
C LEU A 306 -22.92 -10.94 4.06
N ILE A 307 -22.34 -9.76 4.23
CA ILE A 307 -23.10 -8.50 4.19
C ILE A 307 -23.65 -8.24 2.79
N VAL A 308 -22.80 -8.26 1.76
CA VAL A 308 -23.21 -7.95 0.38
C VAL A 308 -24.13 -9.03 -0.18
N GLY A 309 -23.87 -10.30 0.12
CA GLY A 309 -24.74 -11.42 -0.24
C GLY A 309 -26.09 -11.35 0.48
N GLY A 310 -26.10 -11.03 1.78
CA GLY A 310 -27.32 -10.84 2.55
C GLY A 310 -28.19 -9.69 2.03
N LEU A 311 -27.56 -8.58 1.65
CA LEU A 311 -28.24 -7.45 1.00
C LEU A 311 -28.81 -7.83 -0.37
N ALA A 312 -28.04 -8.55 -1.19
CA ALA A 312 -28.54 -9.05 -2.47
C ALA A 312 -29.75 -9.97 -2.30
N LEU A 313 -29.73 -10.87 -1.31
CA LEU A 313 -30.87 -11.72 -0.97
C LEU A 313 -32.08 -10.90 -0.50
N LEU A 314 -31.87 -9.84 0.30
CA LEU A 314 -32.93 -8.94 0.73
C LEU A 314 -33.57 -8.22 -0.47
N VAL A 315 -32.75 -7.71 -1.40
CA VAL A 315 -33.24 -7.06 -2.63
C VAL A 315 -34.08 -8.04 -3.45
N LEU A 316 -33.59 -9.25 -3.69
CA LEU A 316 -34.32 -10.30 -4.42
C LEU A 316 -35.63 -10.68 -3.71
N ALA A 317 -35.60 -10.87 -2.40
CA ALA A 317 -36.79 -11.22 -1.61
C ALA A 317 -37.83 -10.09 -1.57
N SER A 318 -37.39 -8.83 -1.61
CA SER A 318 -38.28 -7.68 -1.63
C SER A 318 -38.95 -7.44 -2.99
N GLY A 319 -38.36 -7.94 -4.08
CA GLY A 319 -38.83 -7.68 -5.46
C GLY A 319 -38.70 -6.21 -5.90
N ARG A 320 -37.97 -5.36 -5.15
CA ARG A 320 -37.88 -3.91 -5.36
C ARG A 320 -36.61 -3.43 -6.05
N GLY A 321 -35.81 -4.33 -6.61
CA GLY A 321 -34.61 -3.93 -7.33
C GLY A 321 -33.92 -5.07 -8.05
N ASP A 322 -33.02 -4.69 -8.96
CA ASP A 322 -32.24 -5.63 -9.74
C ASP A 322 -30.87 -5.86 -9.12
N VAL A 323 -30.48 -7.14 -9.07
CA VAL A 323 -29.14 -7.53 -8.65
C VAL A 323 -28.30 -7.77 -9.88
N ARG A 324 -27.20 -7.02 -10.01
CA ARG A 324 -26.19 -7.26 -11.04
C ARG A 324 -25.37 -8.50 -10.69
N PHE A 325 -25.90 -9.67 -11.01
CA PHE A 325 -25.33 -10.97 -10.61
C PHE A 325 -23.87 -11.17 -11.01
N LEU A 326 -23.45 -10.66 -12.16
CA LEU A 326 -22.05 -10.78 -12.59
C LEU A 326 -21.10 -9.98 -11.69
N SER A 327 -21.46 -8.72 -11.38
CA SER A 327 -20.67 -7.86 -10.48
C SER A 327 -20.69 -8.40 -9.05
N LEU A 328 -21.84 -8.89 -8.60
CA LEU A 328 -21.97 -9.55 -7.30
C LEU A 328 -21.09 -10.80 -7.23
N ALA A 329 -21.17 -11.69 -8.23
CA ALA A 329 -20.37 -12.90 -8.29
C ALA A 329 -18.88 -12.59 -8.29
N ALA A 330 -18.43 -11.63 -9.12
CA ALA A 330 -17.04 -11.19 -9.13
C ALA A 330 -16.58 -10.67 -7.75
N PHE A 331 -17.40 -9.84 -7.10
CA PHE A 331 -17.13 -9.33 -5.76
C PHE A 331 -17.08 -10.44 -4.70
N LEU A 332 -18.00 -11.41 -4.72
CA LEU A 332 -18.04 -12.51 -3.75
C LEU A 332 -16.91 -13.52 -3.98
N LEU A 333 -16.59 -13.83 -5.24
CA LEU A 333 -15.57 -14.81 -5.60
C LEU A 333 -14.16 -14.37 -5.19
N MET A 334 -13.84 -13.08 -5.21
CA MET A 334 -12.51 -12.59 -4.82
C MET A 334 -12.14 -12.94 -3.36
N PRO A 335 -12.86 -12.50 -2.32
CA PRO A 335 -12.56 -12.84 -0.93
C PRO A 335 -12.78 -14.32 -0.62
N LEU A 336 -13.79 -14.97 -1.21
CA LEU A 336 -14.00 -16.41 -1.05
C LEU A 336 -12.86 -17.22 -1.66
N GLY A 337 -12.36 -16.79 -2.82
CA GLY A 337 -11.19 -17.35 -3.48
C GLY A 337 -9.93 -17.19 -2.64
N ILE A 338 -9.70 -16.00 -2.06
CA ILE A 338 -8.58 -15.76 -1.13
C ILE A 338 -8.69 -16.67 0.10
N ALA A 339 -9.87 -16.78 0.71
CA ALA A 339 -10.09 -17.63 1.88
C ALA A 339 -9.93 -19.13 1.55
N GLY A 340 -10.49 -19.57 0.43
CA GLY A 340 -10.41 -20.93 -0.09
C GLY A 340 -8.98 -21.32 -0.43
N LEU A 341 -8.28 -20.49 -1.22
CA LEU A 341 -6.88 -20.68 -1.57
C LEU A 341 -6.01 -20.69 -0.32
N SER A 342 -6.24 -19.77 0.62
CA SER A 342 -5.53 -19.75 1.91
C SER A 342 -5.75 -21.03 2.70
N ARG A 343 -6.97 -21.59 2.72
CA ARG A 343 -7.28 -22.86 3.37
C ARG A 343 -6.57 -24.04 2.69
N VAL A 344 -6.60 -24.08 1.35
CA VAL A 344 -5.95 -25.13 0.55
C VAL A 344 -4.44 -25.09 0.75
N LEU A 345 -3.82 -23.91 0.69
CA LEU A 345 -2.37 -23.75 0.92
C LEU A 345 -1.98 -24.16 2.35
N ARG A 346 -2.78 -23.79 3.36
CA ARG A 346 -2.56 -24.23 4.76
C ARG A 346 -2.66 -25.75 4.92
N GLY A 347 -3.63 -26.38 4.26
CA GLY A 347 -3.88 -27.82 4.36
C GLY A 347 -2.89 -28.67 3.57
N ARG A 348 -2.64 -28.35 2.29
CA ARG A 348 -1.84 -29.19 1.39
C ARG A 348 -0.34 -28.96 1.47
N LEU A 349 0.10 -27.70 1.63
CA LEU A 349 1.53 -27.38 1.65
C LEU A 349 2.15 -27.45 3.04
N GLY A 350 1.39 -27.91 4.05
CA GLY A 350 1.87 -27.94 5.43
C GLY A 350 2.31 -26.56 5.91
N PHE A 351 1.70 -25.48 5.37
CA PHE A 351 1.87 -24.12 5.87
C PHE A 351 1.24 -24.03 7.26
N ARG A 352 1.90 -24.65 8.24
CA ARG A 352 1.59 -24.51 9.64
C ARG A 352 1.90 -23.06 10.01
N PRO A 353 1.08 -22.40 10.84
CA PRO A 353 1.39 -21.06 11.35
C PRO A 353 2.75 -21.00 12.08
N GLU A 354 3.29 -22.16 12.44
CA GLU A 354 4.64 -22.39 12.95
C GLU A 354 5.76 -22.11 11.91
N ASN A 355 5.48 -22.30 10.62
CA ASN A 355 6.42 -22.11 9.50
C ASN A 355 6.26 -20.74 8.81
N GLY A 356 5.22 -19.96 9.17
CA GLY A 356 5.13 -18.56 8.77
C GLY A 356 6.29 -17.74 9.36
N PRO A 357 6.62 -16.56 8.78
CA PRO A 357 7.64 -15.69 9.36
C PRO A 357 7.32 -15.45 10.83
N ASP A 358 8.22 -15.90 11.70
CA ASP A 358 8.03 -15.92 13.15
C ASP A 358 7.60 -14.52 13.65
N PRO A 359 6.42 -14.34 14.27
CA PRO A 359 6.02 -13.06 14.85
C PRO A 359 6.97 -12.58 15.96
N ARG A 360 7.85 -13.45 16.52
CA ARG A 360 8.99 -13.03 17.36
C ARG A 360 10.10 -12.28 16.58
N ARG A 361 9.97 -12.13 15.26
CA ARG A 361 10.87 -11.32 14.43
C ARG A 361 10.47 -9.85 14.34
N TYR A 362 9.33 -9.44 14.90
CA TYR A 362 9.05 -8.01 15.06
C TYR A 362 9.90 -7.50 16.21
N THR A 363 10.97 -6.77 15.88
CA THR A 363 11.69 -5.98 16.89
C THR A 363 10.75 -4.93 17.49
N ALA A 364 11.07 -4.39 18.66
CA ALA A 364 10.29 -3.30 19.26
C ALA A 364 10.07 -2.14 18.27
N ASP A 365 11.06 -1.85 17.43
CA ASP A 365 10.97 -0.84 16.37
C ASP A 365 10.00 -1.25 15.25
N GLU A 366 9.99 -2.52 14.82
CA GLU A 366 9.04 -3.01 13.82
C GLU A 366 7.60 -2.99 14.37
N ALA A 367 7.39 -3.40 15.61
CA ALA A 367 6.09 -3.32 16.29
C ALA A 367 5.62 -1.86 16.44
N ARG A 368 6.55 -0.95 16.76
CA ARG A 368 6.29 0.49 16.80
C ARG A 368 5.89 1.05 15.44
N LEU A 369 6.54 0.63 14.35
CA LEU A 369 6.15 1.03 12.99
C LEU A 369 4.74 0.52 12.65
N VAL A 370 4.43 -0.73 12.97
CA VAL A 370 3.07 -1.28 12.80
C VAL A 370 2.05 -0.46 13.58
N TRP A 371 2.37 -0.09 14.82
CA TRP A 371 1.50 0.73 15.67
C TRP A 371 1.33 2.15 15.15
N ILE A 372 2.39 2.81 14.68
CA ILE A 372 2.31 4.16 14.08
C ILE A 372 1.36 4.13 12.87
N VAL A 373 1.51 3.14 11.99
CA VAL A 373 0.64 2.99 10.82
C VAL A 373 -0.82 2.71 11.22
N GLY A 374 -1.05 1.95 12.29
CA GLY A 374 -2.40 1.63 12.79
C GLY A 374 -2.97 2.62 13.84
N GLY A 375 -2.19 3.62 14.26
CA GLY A 375 -2.39 4.34 15.54
C GLY A 375 -3.05 5.70 15.45
N HIS A 376 -3.32 6.22 14.25
CA HIS A 376 -3.91 7.56 14.09
C HIS A 376 -5.38 7.69 14.52
N ALA A 377 -6.08 6.59 14.81
CA ALA A 377 -7.39 6.63 15.44
C ALA A 377 -7.25 6.63 16.98
N GLY A 378 -7.12 7.84 17.54
CA GLY A 378 -6.92 8.11 18.96
C GLY A 378 -8.09 7.68 19.84
N VAL A 379 -8.10 6.43 20.28
CA VAL A 379 -8.92 5.98 21.40
C VAL A 379 -8.00 5.53 22.52
N GLY A 380 -7.76 6.44 23.47
CA GLY A 380 -7.81 6.19 24.91
C GLY A 380 -7.03 5.02 25.52
N TYR A 381 -6.02 4.45 24.86
CA TYR A 381 -5.11 3.54 25.55
C TYR A 381 -4.24 4.37 26.50
N ARG A 382 -4.73 4.50 27.74
CA ARG A 382 -3.99 5.00 28.90
C ARG A 382 -2.59 4.43 28.79
N ARG A 383 -1.57 5.31 28.65
CA ARG A 383 -0.14 4.96 28.51
C ARG A 383 0.25 3.95 29.59
N ARG A 384 0.06 2.65 29.36
CA ARG A 384 0.89 1.64 30.01
C ARG A 384 2.25 1.90 29.39
N ARG A 385 3.18 2.42 30.19
CA ARG A 385 4.55 2.69 29.77
C ARG A 385 5.02 1.46 29.01
N PHE A 386 5.35 1.63 27.72
CA PHE A 386 6.23 0.66 27.09
C PHE A 386 7.46 0.62 27.99
N PRO A 387 7.86 -0.55 28.52
CA PRO A 387 9.10 -0.65 29.28
C PRO A 387 10.20 -0.14 28.36
N ASP A 388 10.94 0.88 28.81
CA ASP A 388 12.09 1.39 28.08
C ASP A 388 12.99 0.19 27.74
N SER A 389 13.53 0.13 26.52
CA SER A 389 14.38 -0.96 26.05
C SER A 389 15.59 -1.23 26.96
N HIS A 390 15.92 -0.29 27.86
CA HIS A 390 16.96 -0.41 28.87
C HIS A 390 16.53 -1.08 30.19
N SER A 391 15.23 -1.27 30.40
CA SER A 391 14.66 -1.97 31.57
C SER A 391 14.45 -3.47 31.34
N ILE A 392 14.70 -3.98 30.13
CA ILE A 392 14.75 -5.42 29.88
C ILE A 392 16.11 -5.91 30.40
N PRO A 393 16.16 -6.78 31.42
CA PRO A 393 17.41 -7.27 31.98
C PRO A 393 18.26 -7.93 30.89
N ARG A 394 19.56 -7.58 30.79
CA ARG A 394 20.51 -8.22 29.85
C ARG A 394 20.52 -9.75 29.96
N SER A 395 20.18 -10.30 31.13
CA SER A 395 20.05 -11.74 31.36
C SER A 395 19.02 -12.43 30.44
N VAL A 396 18.03 -11.69 29.92
CA VAL A 396 17.03 -12.22 28.97
C VAL A 396 17.62 -12.39 27.57
N TYR A 397 18.65 -11.62 27.21
CA TYR A 397 19.34 -11.77 25.92
C TYR A 397 20.46 -12.81 25.97
N ASP A 398 21.08 -13.03 27.13
CA ASP A 398 22.14 -14.02 27.34
C ASP A 398 21.61 -15.44 27.60
N ALA A 399 20.32 -15.59 27.90
CA ALA A 399 19.66 -16.90 28.02
C ALA A 399 19.33 -17.53 26.66
N ARG A 400 20.24 -17.44 25.67
CA ARG A 400 20.19 -18.40 24.55
C ARG A 400 20.66 -19.74 25.11
N PRO A 401 19.83 -20.80 25.09
CA PRO A 401 20.35 -22.14 25.32
C PRO A 401 21.44 -22.36 24.28
N ARG A 402 22.69 -22.57 24.73
CA ARG A 402 23.74 -23.14 23.91
C ARG A 402 23.24 -24.54 23.53
N LEU A 403 22.56 -24.65 22.39
CA LEU A 403 22.33 -25.93 21.77
C LEU A 403 23.71 -26.58 21.61
N PRO A 404 23.92 -27.81 22.09
CA PRO A 404 25.18 -28.49 21.89
C PRO A 404 25.40 -28.61 20.39
N PHE A 405 26.48 -28.01 19.90
CA PHE A 405 26.98 -28.29 18.56
C PHE A 405 27.33 -29.79 18.52
N PRO A 406 26.73 -30.59 17.63
CA PRO A 406 27.19 -31.94 17.40
C PRO A 406 28.44 -31.85 16.52
N GLY A 407 29.61 -31.88 17.15
CA GLY A 407 30.87 -31.89 16.41
C GLY A 407 32.01 -31.22 17.17
N ASP A 408 32.31 -31.68 18.38
CA ASP A 408 33.66 -31.55 18.88
C ASP A 408 34.00 -32.77 19.76
N ASP A 409 34.81 -33.66 19.19
CA ASP A 409 35.31 -34.93 19.73
C ASP A 409 36.32 -34.69 20.87
N SER A 410 35.94 -33.90 21.87
CA SER A 410 36.74 -33.67 23.06
C SER A 410 36.46 -34.75 24.10
N ARG A 411 37.29 -35.79 24.07
CA ARG A 411 37.42 -36.81 25.12
C ARG A 411 37.50 -36.16 26.49
N SER A 412 36.43 -36.26 27.27
CA SER A 412 36.41 -35.90 28.68
C SER A 412 37.28 -36.88 29.48
N TRP A 413 38.43 -36.42 29.95
CA TRP A 413 39.23 -37.15 30.94
C TRP A 413 38.76 -36.77 32.34
N ILE A 414 38.18 -37.72 33.07
CA ILE A 414 37.97 -37.58 34.51
C ILE A 414 39.29 -37.99 35.20
N ARG A 415 39.94 -37.05 35.91
CA ARG A 415 41.14 -37.32 36.70
C ARG A 415 40.76 -37.93 38.05
N PHE A 416 41.17 -39.17 38.29
CA PHE A 416 41.38 -39.73 39.62
C PHE A 416 42.81 -40.31 39.69
N GLY A 417 43.69 -39.68 40.48
CA GLY A 417 45.00 -40.24 40.84
C GLY A 417 46.02 -40.50 39.71
N ARG A 418 47.23 -40.92 40.11
CA ARG A 418 48.40 -41.18 39.23
C ARG A 418 48.38 -42.58 38.58
N CYS A 419 47.31 -42.96 37.90
CA CYS A 419 47.32 -44.09 36.98
C CYS A 419 46.39 -43.81 35.80
N ARG A 420 46.92 -43.77 34.57
CA ARG A 420 46.10 -43.72 33.34
C ARG A 420 45.82 -45.15 32.90
N VAL A 421 44.57 -45.58 32.98
CA VAL A 421 44.10 -46.83 32.37
C VAL A 421 43.13 -46.46 31.24
N ALA A 422 43.46 -46.89 30.02
CA ALA A 422 42.59 -46.72 28.86
C ALA A 422 41.53 -47.83 28.84
N LEU A 423 40.26 -47.46 29.00
CA LEU A 423 39.13 -48.38 28.80
C LEU A 423 38.90 -48.55 27.29
N ARG A 424 39.26 -49.72 26.75
CA ARG A 424 38.74 -50.20 25.45
C ARG A 424 37.31 -50.70 25.65
N PRO A 425 36.34 -50.33 24.80
CA PRO A 425 35.04 -51.00 24.81
C PRO A 425 35.20 -52.41 24.23
N ALA A 426 34.89 -53.40 25.06
CA ALA A 426 34.86 -54.81 24.71
C ALA A 426 33.60 -55.15 23.91
N CYS A 427 33.79 -55.90 22.81
CA CYS A 427 32.78 -56.75 22.22
C CYS A 427 32.09 -57.60 23.31
N THR A 428 30.76 -57.59 23.36
CA THR A 428 30.01 -58.75 23.87
C THR A 428 28.73 -58.96 23.06
N ARG A 429 28.64 -60.20 22.61
CA ARG A 429 27.60 -60.88 21.83
C ARG A 429 26.76 -61.69 22.81
N LYS A 430 25.41 -61.68 22.71
CA LYS A 430 24.48 -62.84 22.82
C LYS A 430 23.07 -62.47 23.33
N GLY A 431 22.07 -63.18 22.78
CA GLY A 431 20.71 -63.34 23.30
C GLY A 431 19.65 -63.27 22.20
N LEU A 432 19.51 -64.25 21.28
CA LEU A 432 18.72 -65.49 21.43
C LEU A 432 17.26 -65.27 21.86
N ARG A 433 16.32 -65.37 20.91
CA ARG A 433 14.97 -65.90 21.16
C ARG A 433 14.39 -66.58 19.92
N THR A 434 13.95 -67.80 20.19
CA THR A 434 13.37 -68.86 19.36
C THR A 434 11.89 -68.62 19.02
N GLY A 435 11.42 -69.16 17.90
CA GLY A 435 9.99 -69.36 17.60
C GLY A 435 9.79 -70.17 16.30
N PRO A 436 8.95 -71.24 16.25
CA PRO A 436 9.05 -72.32 15.25
C PRO A 436 7.87 -72.46 14.25
N HIS A 437 8.05 -73.35 13.27
CA HIS A 437 7.05 -74.04 12.39
C HIS A 437 6.29 -73.15 11.38
N HIS A 438 5.91 -73.51 10.15
CA HIS A 438 5.83 -74.68 9.25
C HIS A 438 6.02 -74.10 7.81
N GLY A 439 6.26 -74.79 6.70
CA GLY A 439 6.18 -76.18 6.27
C GLY A 439 6.58 -76.22 4.77
N ALA A 440 6.89 -77.40 4.26
CA ALA A 440 7.28 -77.67 2.88
C ALA A 440 6.08 -77.66 1.93
N ASP A 441 6.27 -77.12 0.72
CA ASP A 441 6.30 -77.83 -0.56
C ASP A 441 6.97 -76.93 -1.63
#